data_AF-A0A5N5JPZ2-F1
#
_entry.id   AF-A0A5N5JPZ2-F1
#
_cell.length_a   1.000
_cell.length_b   1.000
_cell.length_c   1.000
_cell.angle_alpha   90.00
_cell.angle_beta   90.00
_cell.angle_gamma   90.00
#
_symmetry.space_group_name_H-M   'P 1'
#
loop_
_entity.id
_entity.type
_entity.pdbx_description
1 polymer ?
#
loop_
_entity_poly.entity_id
_entity_poly.type
_entity_poly.pdbx_seq_one_letter_code
_entity_poly.pdbx_strand_id
1 'polypeptide(L)'
;MADYETHHQSHHHHQQQIPKETAFQAINTIIQLHFEKTLEKKRAIDLQKKELHKLFLLFFIFLSLIFMAEAQPNRLQCRHCWAPITLLSLSHLIFYVSVAQTLRCINGFKYQRRCHKLTLGLATEKLRDLKMRLASGSSDQYGHDQVVVSDEGELEIHYQEPPESYFGKFKRNWALHFGFLILIYSFMVSSSVVLLCY
;
A
#
# COMPACT_ATOMS: atom_id res chain seq x y z
N MET A 1 -43.21 14.05 -55.89
CA MET A 1 -43.63 13.73 -54.51
C MET A 1 -42.38 13.33 -53.77
N ALA A 2 -41.95 14.18 -52.85
CA ALA A 2 -40.80 13.99 -52.00
C ALA A 2 -41.34 13.86 -50.58
N ASP A 3 -41.19 12.67 -50.00
CA ASP A 3 -41.38 12.46 -48.57
C ASP A 3 -40.03 11.99 -48.02
N TYR A 4 -39.32 12.93 -47.39
CA TYR A 4 -38.18 12.65 -46.53
C TYR A 4 -38.72 12.51 -45.10
N GLU A 5 -38.91 11.28 -44.63
CA GLU A 5 -39.15 11.00 -43.22
C GLU A 5 -37.81 10.76 -42.50
N THR A 6 -37.48 11.73 -41.66
CA THR A 6 -36.35 11.77 -40.74
C THR A 6 -36.57 10.77 -39.59
N HIS A 7 -36.00 9.56 -39.69
CA HIS A 7 -35.93 8.66 -38.55
C HIS A 7 -34.88 9.14 -37.54
N HIS A 8 -35.33 9.90 -36.54
CA HIS A 8 -34.58 10.12 -35.31
C HIS A 8 -34.35 8.79 -34.59
N GLN A 9 -33.09 8.40 -34.51
CA GLN A 9 -32.60 7.25 -33.75
C GLN A 9 -32.63 7.61 -32.25
N SER A 10 -33.78 7.40 -31.62
CA SER A 10 -33.93 7.51 -30.17
C SER A 10 -33.16 6.38 -29.50
N HIS A 11 -31.95 6.67 -29.01
CA HIS A 11 -31.23 5.83 -28.06
C HIS A 11 -32.08 5.70 -26.79
N HIS A 12 -32.83 4.59 -26.69
CA HIS A 12 -33.44 4.15 -25.45
C HIS A 12 -32.33 3.82 -24.44
N HIS A 13 -32.01 4.79 -23.57
CA HIS A 13 -31.35 4.50 -22.31
C HIS A 13 -32.20 3.49 -21.54
N HIS A 14 -31.70 2.28 -21.38
CA HIS A 14 -32.25 1.27 -20.49
C HIS A 14 -32.10 1.81 -19.06
N GLN A 15 -33.15 2.46 -18.55
CA GLN A 15 -33.20 2.92 -17.18
C GLN A 15 -33.56 1.71 -16.31
N GLN A 16 -32.54 0.99 -15.84
CA GLN A 16 -32.72 -0.20 -15.02
C GLN A 16 -33.22 0.22 -13.62
N GLN A 17 -34.53 0.10 -13.40
CA GLN A 17 -35.16 0.40 -12.12
C GLN A 17 -34.80 -0.70 -11.10
N ILE A 18 -33.73 -0.49 -10.34
CA ILE A 18 -33.32 -1.37 -9.25
C ILE A 18 -34.16 -1.03 -8.00
N PRO A 19 -34.78 -2.03 -7.32
CA PRO A 19 -35.48 -1.79 -6.07
C PRO A 19 -34.58 -1.12 -5.01
N LYS A 20 -35.11 -0.12 -4.30
CA LYS A 20 -34.36 0.70 -3.34
C LYS A 20 -33.66 -0.14 -2.27
N GLU A 21 -34.39 -1.11 -1.72
CA GLU A 21 -33.94 -2.11 -0.75
C GLU A 21 -32.64 -2.79 -1.23
N THR A 22 -32.63 -3.21 -2.49
CA THR A 22 -31.53 -3.95 -3.14
C THR A 22 -30.30 -3.07 -3.34
N ALA A 23 -30.49 -1.80 -3.74
CA ALA A 23 -29.40 -0.85 -3.88
C ALA A 23 -28.75 -0.51 -2.52
N PHE A 24 -29.55 -0.30 -1.48
CA PHE A 24 -29.04 -0.08 -0.11
C PHE A 24 -28.30 -1.29 0.44
N GLN A 25 -28.83 -2.49 0.23
CA GLN A 25 -28.18 -3.72 0.67
C GLN A 25 -26.85 -3.93 -0.06
N ALA A 26 -26.81 -3.73 -1.39
CA ALA A 26 -25.60 -3.86 -2.19
C ALA A 26 -24.49 -2.91 -1.74
N ILE A 27 -24.80 -1.62 -1.52
CA ILE A 27 -23.80 -0.63 -1.08
C ILE A 27 -23.28 -0.95 0.32
N ASN A 28 -24.15 -1.35 1.25
CA ASN A 28 -23.72 -1.75 2.60
C ASN A 28 -22.79 -2.97 2.57
N THR A 29 -23.08 -3.97 1.72
CA THR A 29 -22.20 -5.12 1.52
C THR A 29 -20.84 -4.72 0.96
N ILE A 30 -20.80 -3.80 -0.02
CA ILE A 30 -19.53 -3.30 -0.59
C ILE A 30 -18.71 -2.54 0.46
N ILE A 31 -19.36 -1.71 1.28
CA ILE A 31 -18.72 -1.00 2.41
C ILE A 31 -18.09 -2.01 3.38
N GLN A 32 -18.83 -3.02 3.81
CA GLN A 32 -18.33 -4.07 4.71
C GLN A 32 -17.12 -4.79 4.11
N LEU A 33 -17.19 -5.19 2.84
CA LEU A 33 -16.10 -5.86 2.14
C LEU A 33 -14.82 -5.02 2.07
N HIS A 34 -14.93 -3.72 1.73
CA HIS A 34 -13.77 -2.83 1.64
C HIS A 34 -13.18 -2.49 3.02
N PHE A 35 -14.02 -2.44 4.05
CA PHE A 35 -13.56 -2.27 5.43
C PHE A 35 -12.78 -3.49 5.91
N GLU A 36 -13.29 -4.70 5.68
CA GLU A 36 -12.61 -5.95 6.01
C GLU A 36 -11.26 -6.06 5.31
N LYS A 37 -11.21 -5.85 3.98
CA LYS A 37 -9.95 -5.81 3.23
C LYS A 37 -8.98 -4.75 3.76
N THR A 38 -9.47 -3.60 4.21
CA THR A 38 -8.63 -2.56 4.83
C THR A 38 -7.98 -3.05 6.13
N LEU A 39 -8.73 -3.79 6.97
CA LEU A 39 -8.22 -4.35 8.22
C LEU A 39 -7.22 -5.48 7.97
N GLU A 40 -7.50 -6.36 7.02
CA GLU A 40 -6.58 -7.43 6.62
C GLU A 40 -5.25 -6.87 6.13
N LYS A 41 -5.27 -5.87 5.25
CA LYS A 41 -4.04 -5.22 4.76
C LYS A 41 -3.30 -4.48 5.87
N LYS A 42 -4.00 -3.90 6.85
CA LYS A 42 -3.37 -3.33 8.04
C LYS A 42 -2.64 -4.42 8.84
N ARG A 43 -3.28 -5.56 9.09
CA ARG A 43 -2.67 -6.71 9.79
C ARG A 43 -1.43 -7.23 9.06
N ALA A 44 -1.50 -7.36 7.73
CA ALA A 44 -0.38 -7.78 6.90
C ALA A 44 0.80 -6.79 6.98
N ILE A 45 0.53 -5.47 6.94
CA ILE A 45 1.56 -4.44 7.15
C ILE A 45 2.23 -4.58 8.51
N ASP A 46 1.43 -4.75 9.57
CA ASP A 46 1.96 -4.83 10.93
C ASP A 46 2.78 -6.11 11.14
N LEU A 47 2.41 -7.23 10.50
CA LEU A 47 3.24 -8.43 10.47
C LEU A 47 4.58 -8.19 9.77
N GLN A 48 4.58 -7.57 8.58
CA GLN A 48 5.81 -7.27 7.84
C GLN A 48 6.73 -6.30 8.61
N LYS A 49 6.16 -5.33 9.35
CA LYS A 49 6.95 -4.46 10.24
C LYS A 49 7.61 -5.23 11.39
N LYS A 50 6.92 -6.22 11.97
CA LYS A 50 7.51 -7.08 13.01
C LYS A 50 8.67 -7.90 12.45
N GLU A 51 8.51 -8.48 11.26
CA GLU A 51 9.59 -9.20 10.58
C GLU A 51 10.77 -8.28 10.26
N LEU A 52 10.50 -7.06 9.78
CA LEU A 52 11.54 -6.05 9.58
C LEU A 52 12.30 -5.78 10.89
N HIS A 53 11.59 -5.59 12.01
CA HIS A 53 12.22 -5.34 13.31
C HIS A 53 13.08 -6.52 13.78
N LYS A 54 12.60 -7.76 13.61
CA LYS A 54 13.38 -8.97 13.90
C LYS A 54 14.65 -9.05 13.05
N LEU A 55 14.56 -8.73 11.76
CA LEU A 55 15.73 -8.69 10.87
C LEU A 55 16.77 -7.67 11.34
N PHE A 56 16.33 -6.46 11.72
CA PHE A 56 17.22 -5.45 12.30
C PHE A 56 17.89 -5.96 13.59
N LEU A 57 17.12 -6.54 14.51
CA LEU A 57 17.64 -7.04 15.78
C LEU A 57 18.69 -8.14 15.55
N LEU A 58 18.37 -9.13 14.70
CA LEU A 58 19.30 -10.23 14.38
C LEU A 58 20.57 -9.71 13.70
N PHE A 59 20.44 -8.75 12.79
CA PHE A 59 21.58 -8.10 12.15
C PHE A 59 22.47 -7.35 13.13
N PHE A 60 21.90 -6.59 14.07
CA PHE A 60 22.68 -5.89 15.08
C PHE A 60 23.37 -6.84 16.06
N ILE A 61 22.71 -7.92 16.49
CA ILE A 61 23.33 -8.96 17.31
C ILE A 61 24.52 -9.57 16.57
N PHE A 62 24.33 -9.94 15.29
CA PHE A 62 25.39 -10.46 14.45
C PHE A 62 26.57 -9.49 14.33
N LEU A 63 26.30 -8.22 14.07
CA LEU A 63 27.34 -7.19 14.02
C LEU A 63 28.10 -7.10 15.34
N SER A 64 27.41 -7.04 16.49
CA SER A 64 28.05 -7.00 17.80
C SER A 64 28.97 -8.20 18.04
N LEU A 65 28.57 -9.40 17.60
CA LEU A 65 29.41 -10.60 17.71
C LEU A 65 30.66 -10.52 16.83
N ILE A 66 30.53 -10.02 15.60
CA ILE A 66 31.67 -9.82 14.70
C ILE A 66 32.65 -8.78 15.28
N PHE A 67 32.16 -7.63 15.74
CA PHE A 67 33.01 -6.62 16.37
C PHE A 67 33.69 -7.13 17.64
N MET A 68 32.98 -7.91 18.46
CA MET A 68 33.57 -8.53 19.65
C MET A 68 34.67 -9.54 19.30
N ALA A 69 34.52 -10.28 18.19
CA ALA A 69 35.54 -11.18 17.69
C ALA A 69 36.75 -10.42 17.11
N GLU A 70 36.52 -9.34 16.37
CA GLU A 70 37.57 -8.47 15.82
C GLU A 70 38.35 -7.71 16.90
N ALA A 71 37.72 -7.40 18.04
CA ALA A 71 38.36 -6.69 19.15
C ALA A 71 39.31 -7.57 19.99
N GLN A 72 39.39 -8.89 19.73
CA GLN A 72 40.31 -9.75 20.46
C GLN A 72 41.78 -9.49 20.06
N PRO A 73 42.73 -9.49 21.02
CA PRO A 73 44.13 -9.09 20.78
C PRO A 73 44.95 -10.07 19.92
N ASN A 74 44.36 -11.17 19.45
CA ASN A 74 45.02 -12.10 18.55
C ASN A 74 45.13 -11.49 17.16
N ARG A 75 46.24 -10.80 16.89
CA ARG A 75 46.56 -10.21 15.59
C ARG A 75 46.54 -11.30 14.51
N LEU A 76 45.45 -11.35 13.75
CA LEU A 76 45.33 -12.19 12.57
C LEU A 76 46.33 -11.67 11.52
N GLN A 77 47.14 -12.55 10.94
CA GLN A 77 47.96 -12.19 9.78
C GLN A 77 47.07 -11.66 8.65
N CYS A 78 47.50 -10.64 7.91
CA CYS A 78 46.72 -9.98 6.83
C CYS A 78 46.06 -10.93 5.81
N ARG A 79 46.54 -12.18 5.70
CA ARG A 79 45.96 -13.22 4.85
C ARG A 79 44.60 -13.75 5.35
N HIS A 80 44.35 -13.73 6.66
CA HIS A 80 43.07 -14.14 7.27
C HIS A 80 42.10 -12.98 7.51
N CYS A 81 42.54 -11.73 7.32
CA CYS A 81 41.71 -10.51 7.40
C CYS A 81 40.58 -10.46 6.36
N TRP A 82 40.72 -11.17 5.24
CA TRP A 82 39.69 -11.22 4.20
C TRP A 82 38.42 -11.98 4.62
N ALA A 83 38.54 -12.97 5.50
CA ALA A 83 37.38 -13.74 5.95
C ALA A 83 36.34 -12.88 6.72
N PRO A 84 36.71 -12.09 7.75
CA PRO A 84 35.74 -11.23 8.42
C PRO A 84 35.21 -10.12 7.51
N ILE A 85 36.04 -9.53 6.63
CA ILE A 85 35.60 -8.50 5.68
C ILE A 85 34.57 -9.05 4.67
N THR A 86 34.83 -10.23 4.10
CA THR A 86 33.90 -10.88 3.15
C THR A 86 32.60 -11.29 3.83
N LEU A 87 32.67 -11.82 5.05
CA LEU A 87 31.50 -12.19 5.83
C LEU A 87 30.68 -10.96 6.24
N LEU A 88 31.34 -9.87 6.67
CA LEU A 88 30.70 -8.60 6.99
C LEU A 88 30.00 -7.99 5.76
N SER A 89 30.67 -7.95 4.61
CA SER A 89 30.10 -7.42 3.37
C SER A 89 28.94 -8.26 2.84
N LEU A 90 29.05 -9.59 2.87
CA LEU A 90 27.97 -10.49 2.46
C LEU A 90 26.74 -10.33 3.37
N SER A 91 26.94 -10.21 4.69
CA SER A 91 25.84 -9.99 5.64
C SER A 91 25.12 -8.66 5.40
N HIS A 92 25.85 -7.59 5.10
CA HIS A 92 25.24 -6.30 4.74
C HIS A 92 24.45 -6.39 3.43
N LEU A 93 24.99 -7.09 2.41
CA LEU A 93 24.31 -7.29 1.14
C LEU A 93 22.97 -8.04 1.34
N ILE A 94 23.00 -9.17 2.04
CA ILE A 94 21.81 -9.98 2.33
C ILE A 94 20.80 -9.16 3.14
N PHE A 95 21.26 -8.43 4.15
CA PHE A 95 20.42 -7.57 4.96
C PHE A 95 19.74 -6.48 4.12
N TYR A 96 20.48 -5.76 3.26
CA TYR A 96 19.90 -4.71 2.42
C TYR A 96 18.89 -5.24 1.41
N VAL A 97 19.16 -6.38 0.78
CA VAL A 97 18.20 -7.03 -0.13
C VAL A 97 16.91 -7.40 0.63
N SER A 98 17.06 -7.99 1.82
CA SER A 98 15.94 -8.44 2.66
C SER A 98 15.07 -7.27 3.14
N VAL A 99 15.70 -6.17 3.58
CA VAL A 99 15.03 -4.93 3.97
C VAL A 99 14.32 -4.31 2.76
N ALA A 100 14.99 -4.22 1.60
CA ALA A 100 14.40 -3.66 0.39
C ALA A 100 13.16 -4.46 -0.05
N GLN A 101 13.22 -5.79 -0.01
CA GLN A 101 12.07 -6.65 -0.32
C GLN A 101 10.91 -6.43 0.65
N THR A 102 11.18 -6.49 1.96
CA THR A 102 10.17 -6.28 3.00
C THR A 102 9.50 -4.90 2.88
N LEU A 103 10.29 -3.86 2.58
CA LEU A 103 9.78 -2.50 2.37
C LEU A 103 8.93 -2.38 1.10
N ARG A 104 9.30 -3.04 0.00
CA ARG A 104 8.46 -3.10 -1.21
C ARG A 104 7.10 -3.74 -0.89
N CYS A 105 7.09 -4.84 -0.13
CA CYS A 105 5.85 -5.48 0.32
C CYS A 105 5.00 -4.55 1.19
N ILE A 106 5.61 -3.88 2.19
CA ILE A 106 4.91 -2.92 3.05
C ILE A 106 4.30 -1.78 2.23
N ASN A 107 5.05 -1.26 1.24
CA ASN A 107 4.57 -0.17 0.40
C ASN A 107 3.45 -0.61 -0.53
N GLY A 108 3.53 -1.81 -1.11
CA GLY A 108 2.44 -2.41 -1.90
C GLY A 108 1.16 -2.55 -1.07
N PHE A 109 1.28 -3.05 0.16
CA PHE A 109 0.11 -3.15 1.06
C PHE A 109 -0.41 -1.78 1.52
N LYS A 110 0.46 -0.80 1.76
CA LYS A 110 0.05 0.58 2.08
C LYS A 110 -0.73 1.21 0.93
N TYR A 111 -0.28 0.99 -0.32
CA TYR A 111 -0.97 1.43 -1.52
C TYR A 111 -2.35 0.78 -1.61
N GLN A 112 -2.43 -0.55 -1.60
CA GLN A 112 -3.69 -1.30 -1.66
C GLN A 112 -4.66 -0.87 -0.55
N ARG A 113 -4.16 -0.69 0.69
CA ARG A 113 -4.97 -0.21 1.81
C ARG A 113 -5.51 1.20 1.57
N ARG A 114 -4.72 2.09 0.96
CA ARG A 114 -5.16 3.46 0.64
C ARG A 114 -6.25 3.43 -0.44
N CYS A 115 -6.12 2.59 -1.47
CA CYS A 115 -7.16 2.39 -2.48
C CYS A 115 -8.46 1.93 -1.83
N HIS A 116 -8.43 0.86 -1.01
CA HIS A 116 -9.62 0.38 -0.30
C HIS A 116 -10.25 1.46 0.60
N LYS A 117 -9.43 2.31 1.25
CA LYS A 117 -9.93 3.42 2.06
C LYS A 117 -10.62 4.50 1.23
N LEU A 118 -10.09 4.83 0.04
CA LEU A 118 -10.70 5.79 -0.88
C LEU A 118 -12.02 5.26 -1.44
N THR A 119 -12.02 4.01 -1.90
CA THR A 119 -13.22 3.31 -2.37
C THR A 119 -14.32 3.24 -1.30
N LEU A 120 -13.93 2.94 -0.06
CA LEU A 120 -14.85 2.94 1.09
C LEU A 120 -15.46 4.33 1.35
N GLY A 121 -14.64 5.40 1.23
CA GLY A 121 -15.10 6.78 1.37
C GLY A 121 -16.14 7.14 0.31
N LEU A 122 -15.86 6.80 -0.95
CA LEU A 122 -16.78 7.03 -2.08
C LEU A 122 -18.09 6.26 -1.91
N ALA A 123 -18.02 4.97 -1.52
CA ALA A 123 -19.20 4.15 -1.28
C ALA A 123 -20.07 4.71 -0.13
N THR A 124 -19.43 5.21 0.93
CA THR A 124 -20.13 5.83 2.07
C THR A 124 -20.78 7.16 1.66
N GLU A 125 -20.12 7.94 0.82
CA GLU A 125 -20.68 9.19 0.30
C GLU A 125 -21.89 8.95 -0.61
N LYS A 126 -21.81 7.95 -1.51
CA LYS A 126 -22.93 7.50 -2.34
C LYS A 126 -24.12 7.02 -1.50
N LEU A 127 -23.86 6.24 -0.45
CA LEU A 127 -24.89 5.82 0.52
C LEU A 127 -25.57 7.02 1.19
N ARG A 128 -24.79 8.03 1.57
CA ARG A 128 -25.30 9.26 2.19
C ARG A 128 -26.15 10.07 1.21
N ASP A 129 -25.73 10.21 -0.03
CA ASP A 129 -26.48 10.95 -1.07
C ASP A 129 -27.82 10.26 -1.38
N LEU A 130 -27.81 8.94 -1.57
CA LEU A 130 -29.04 8.13 -1.72
C LEU A 130 -29.99 8.32 -0.55
N LYS A 131 -29.47 8.34 0.69
CA LYS A 131 -30.28 8.58 1.90
C LYS A 131 -30.87 10.00 1.94
N MET A 132 -30.12 11.02 1.51
CA MET A 132 -30.60 12.41 1.45
C MET A 132 -31.66 12.59 0.37
N ARG A 133 -31.44 12.06 -0.84
CA ARG A 133 -32.42 12.09 -1.95
C ARG A 133 -33.74 11.42 -1.54
N LEU A 134 -33.67 10.32 -0.77
CA LEU A 134 -34.87 9.68 -0.20
C LEU A 134 -35.60 10.58 0.80
N ALA A 135 -34.88 11.22 1.71
CA ALA A 135 -35.46 12.09 2.72
C ALA A 135 -36.11 13.36 2.11
N SER A 136 -35.56 13.88 1.01
CA SER A 136 -36.13 15.02 0.29
C SER A 136 -37.24 14.66 -0.70
N GLY A 137 -37.29 13.41 -1.18
CA GLY A 137 -38.31 12.92 -2.11
C GLY A 137 -39.62 12.46 -1.45
N SER A 138 -39.70 12.47 -0.11
CA SER A 138 -40.92 12.09 0.62
C SER A 138 -41.99 13.20 0.71
N SER A 139 -41.79 14.36 0.08
CA SER A 139 -42.77 15.46 0.07
C SER A 139 -43.74 15.46 -1.12
N ASP A 140 -43.50 14.70 -2.19
CA ASP A 140 -44.41 14.62 -3.35
C ASP A 140 -45.05 13.23 -3.48
N GLN A 141 -46.26 13.16 -2.90
CA GLN A 141 -47.48 12.51 -3.39
C GLN A 141 -47.33 11.48 -4.54
N TYR A 142 -47.77 10.25 -4.26
CA TYR A 142 -47.93 9.06 -5.14
C TYR A 142 -46.67 8.27 -5.51
N GLY A 143 -46.35 7.28 -4.66
CA GLY A 143 -46.36 5.88 -5.11
C GLY A 143 -45.29 5.40 -6.10
N HIS A 144 -44.10 6.01 -6.17
CA HIS A 144 -42.97 5.37 -6.85
C HIS A 144 -41.92 4.90 -5.85
N ASP A 145 -42.02 3.62 -5.49
CA ASP A 145 -41.03 2.94 -4.66
C ASP A 145 -39.74 2.57 -5.42
N GLN A 146 -39.34 3.40 -6.38
CA GLN A 146 -38.14 3.18 -7.16
C GLN A 146 -37.31 4.46 -7.21
N VAL A 147 -36.07 4.38 -6.74
CA VAL A 147 -35.07 5.38 -7.07
C VAL A 147 -34.70 5.12 -8.51
N VAL A 148 -34.98 6.09 -9.38
CA VAL A 148 -34.50 6.08 -10.75
C VAL A 148 -32.99 6.32 -10.70
N VAL A 149 -32.21 5.24 -10.58
CA VAL A 149 -30.76 5.27 -10.77
C VAL A 149 -30.54 5.43 -12.27
N SER A 150 -30.30 6.65 -12.72
CA SER A 150 -30.32 6.99 -14.14
C SER A 150 -29.04 6.57 -14.87
N ASP A 151 -28.10 5.93 -14.19
CA ASP A 151 -26.80 5.59 -14.76
C ASP A 151 -26.27 4.29 -14.14
N GLU A 152 -26.05 3.27 -14.99
CA GLU A 152 -25.38 2.02 -14.61
C GLU A 152 -23.95 2.29 -14.08
N GLY A 153 -23.37 3.47 -14.36
CA GLY A 153 -22.13 3.97 -13.77
C GLY A 153 -22.25 4.62 -12.37
N GLU A 154 -23.46 4.92 -11.86
CA GLU A 154 -23.63 5.56 -10.54
C GLU A 154 -23.49 4.56 -9.38
N LEU A 155 -23.70 3.27 -9.66
CA LEU A 155 -23.52 2.12 -8.77
C LEU A 155 -22.16 1.41 -8.94
N GLU A 156 -21.45 1.68 -10.03
CA GLU A 156 -20.14 1.12 -10.29
C GLU A 156 -19.08 1.92 -9.51
N ILE A 157 -18.62 1.38 -8.39
CA ILE A 157 -17.59 2.02 -7.59
C ILE A 157 -16.24 1.83 -8.30
N HIS A 158 -15.86 2.83 -9.10
CA HIS A 158 -14.57 2.86 -9.79
C HIS A 158 -13.40 2.77 -8.80
N TYR A 159 -12.40 1.98 -9.14
CA TYR A 159 -11.21 1.81 -8.32
C TYR A 159 -10.43 3.13 -8.25
N GLN A 160 -10.32 3.73 -7.06
CA GLN A 160 -9.64 5.01 -6.91
C GLN A 160 -8.16 4.80 -6.56
N GLU A 161 -7.29 5.22 -7.45
CA GLU A 161 -5.84 5.19 -7.23
C GLU A 161 -5.36 6.45 -6.49
N PRO A 162 -4.47 6.30 -5.48
CA PRO A 162 -3.77 7.42 -4.88
C PRO A 162 -2.97 8.22 -5.92
N PRO A 163 -2.91 9.56 -5.80
CA PRO A 163 -2.11 10.39 -6.70
C PRO A 163 -0.62 10.04 -6.62
N GLU A 164 0.08 10.05 -7.75
CA GLU A 164 1.51 9.65 -7.86
C GLU A 164 2.45 10.42 -6.92
N SER A 165 2.10 11.66 -6.58
CA SER A 165 2.85 12.49 -5.63
C SER A 165 3.00 11.87 -4.23
N TYR A 166 2.10 10.94 -3.86
CA TYR A 166 2.17 10.17 -2.62
C TYR A 166 3.40 9.24 -2.57
N PHE A 167 3.74 8.61 -3.70
CA PHE A 167 4.92 7.74 -3.80
C PHE A 167 6.23 8.53 -3.83
N GLY A 168 6.23 9.72 -4.44
CA GLY A 168 7.42 10.57 -4.54
C GLY A 168 8.01 10.96 -3.18
N LYS A 169 7.16 11.31 -2.20
CA LYS A 169 7.60 11.62 -0.83
C LYS A 169 8.25 10.42 -0.14
N PHE A 170 7.70 9.22 -0.35
CA PHE A 170 8.23 8.00 0.25
C PHE A 170 9.59 7.62 -0.37
N LYS A 171 9.71 7.71 -1.70
CA LYS A 171 10.95 7.43 -2.45
C LYS A 171 12.10 8.35 -2.01
N ARG A 172 11.84 9.65 -1.86
CA ARG A 172 12.84 10.63 -1.42
C ARG A 172 13.31 10.40 0.02
N ASN A 173 12.37 10.15 0.94
CA ASN A 173 12.74 9.88 2.33
C ASN A 173 13.55 8.58 2.46
N TRP A 174 13.21 7.57 1.65
CA TRP A 174 13.93 6.31 1.63
C TRP A 174 15.34 6.43 1.05
N ALA A 175 15.53 7.23 -0.01
CA ALA A 175 16.85 7.46 -0.59
C ALA A 175 17.86 8.02 0.44
N LEU A 176 17.40 8.90 1.33
CA LEU A 176 18.23 9.45 2.41
C LEU A 176 18.65 8.36 3.40
N HIS A 177 17.70 7.54 3.87
CA HIS A 177 18.00 6.43 4.78
C HIS A 177 18.94 5.38 4.15
N PHE A 178 18.77 5.11 2.85
CA PHE A 178 19.66 4.21 2.11
C PHE A 178 21.08 4.77 1.99
N GLY A 179 21.22 6.07 1.70
CA GLY A 179 22.51 6.75 1.69
C GLY A 179 23.21 6.70 3.06
N PHE A 180 22.47 6.93 4.14
CA PHE A 180 23.00 6.81 5.50
C PHE A 180 23.49 5.39 5.82
N LEU A 181 22.77 4.35 5.38
CA LEU A 181 23.20 2.97 5.55
C LEU A 181 24.50 2.67 4.80
N ILE A 182 24.67 3.16 3.58
CA ILE A 182 25.92 3.01 2.80
C ILE A 182 27.09 3.66 3.53
N LEU A 183 26.90 4.87 4.06
CA LEU A 183 27.95 5.57 4.80
C LEU A 183 28.38 4.79 6.05
N ILE A 184 27.42 4.24 6.80
CA ILE A 184 27.72 3.38 7.95
C ILE A 184 28.50 2.13 7.50
N TYR A 185 28.07 1.47 6.42
CA TYR A 185 28.76 0.30 5.91
C TYR A 185 30.21 0.60 5.52
N SER A 186 30.46 1.70 4.81
CA SER A 186 31.81 2.15 4.47
C SER A 186 32.65 2.43 5.71
N PHE A 187 32.06 3.06 6.73
CA PHE A 187 32.75 3.30 8.01
C PHE A 187 33.10 1.98 8.71
N MET A 188 32.17 1.01 8.76
CA MET A 188 32.39 -0.29 9.40
C MET A 188 33.50 -1.09 8.71
N VAL A 189 33.49 -1.16 7.37
CA VAL A 189 34.55 -1.81 6.61
C VAL A 189 35.90 -1.12 6.86
N SER A 190 35.94 0.21 6.85
CA SER A 190 37.17 0.96 7.12
C SER A 190 37.69 0.68 8.53
N SER A 191 36.83 0.64 9.56
CA SER A 191 37.25 0.34 10.93
C SER A 191 37.76 -1.09 11.09
N SER A 192 37.10 -2.08 10.47
CA SER A 192 37.55 -3.48 10.52
C SER A 192 38.93 -3.65 9.86
N VAL A 193 39.18 -2.97 8.73
CA VAL A 193 40.51 -2.96 8.09
C VAL A 193 41.56 -2.36 9.02
N VAL A 194 41.27 -1.23 9.67
CA VAL A 194 42.22 -0.59 10.60
C VAL A 194 42.51 -1.51 11.79
N LEU A 195 41.50 -2.11 12.41
CA LEU A 195 41.66 -3.00 13.57
C LEU A 195 42.41 -4.30 13.23
N LEU A 196 42.21 -4.84 12.02
CA LEU A 196 42.83 -6.12 11.62
C LEU A 196 44.22 -5.94 11.01
N CYS A 197 44.53 -4.79 10.42
CA CYS A 197 45.79 -4.56 9.70
C CYS A 197 46.81 -3.68 10.46
N TYR A 198 46.41 -2.95 11.49
CA TYR A 198 47.28 -2.08 12.32
C TYR A 198 47.21 -2.45 13.81
#